data_AF-A0A6G3ZXD4-F1
#
_entry.id   AF-A0A6G3ZXD4-F1
#
_cell.length_a   1.000
_cell.length_b   1.000
_cell.length_c   1.000
_cell.angle_alpha   90.00
_cell.angle_beta   90.00
_cell.angle_gamma   90.00
#
_symmetry.space_group_name_H-M   'P 1'
#
loop_
_entity.id
_entity.type
_entity.pdbx_description
1 polymer ?
#
loop_
_entity_poly.entity_id
_entity_poly.type
_entity_poly.pdbx_seq_one_letter_code
_entity_poly.pdbx_strand_id
1 'polypeptide(L)' 'MLNVADAEKIIGVLASVYGVCVDQSSKDEVHRLANELRKASGQPEE' A
#
# COMPACT_ATOMS: atom_id res chain seq x y z
N MET A 1 15.00 0.39 8.08
CA MET A 1 14.21 1.46 7.47
C MET A 1 14.06 1.11 6.00
N LEU A 2 12.83 0.88 5.52
CA LEU A 2 12.60 0.72 4.08
C LEU A 2 12.82 2.08 3.42
N ASN A 3 13.48 2.16 2.27
CA ASN A 3 13.61 3.44 1.58
C ASN A 3 12.28 3.79 0.87
N VAL A 4 12.04 5.09 0.68
CA VAL A 4 10.80 5.60 0.06
C VAL A 4 10.59 5.04 -1.34
N ALA A 5 11.64 4.99 -2.17
CA ALA A 5 11.54 4.56 -3.57
C ALA A 5 11.09 3.09 -3.73
N ASP A 6 11.56 2.20 -2.86
CA ASP A 6 11.13 0.80 -2.87
C ASP A 6 9.73 0.62 -2.27
N ALA A 7 9.37 1.41 -1.26
CA ALA A 7 8.02 1.44 -0.74
C ALA A 7 7.01 1.88 -1.81
N GLU A 8 7.31 2.94 -2.57
CA GLU A 8 6.44 3.46 -3.64
C GLU A 8 6.22 2.42 -4.76
N LYS A 9 7.26 1.66 -5.14
CA LYS A 9 7.10 0.57 -6.13
C LYS A 9 6.11 -0.48 -5.65
N ILE A 10 6.21 -0.89 -4.39
CA ILE A 10 5.32 -1.91 -3.81
C ILE A 10 3.91 -1.34 -3.64
N ILE A 11 3.77 -0.09 -3.17
CA ILE A 11 2.49 0.61 -3.06
C ILE A 11 1.82 0.71 -4.45
N GLY A 12 2.56 0.97 -5.52
CA GLY A 12 2.03 0.97 -6.89
C GLY A 12 1.46 -0.39 -7.32
N VAL A 13 2.11 -1.49 -6.93
CA VAL A 13 1.57 -2.84 -7.13
C VAL A 13 0.29 -3.03 -6.31
N LEU A 14 0.28 -2.64 -5.04
CA LEU A 14 -0.90 -2.72 -4.18
C LEU A 14 -2.07 -1.89 -4.73
N ALA A 15 -1.83 -0.71 -5.27
CA ALA A 15 -2.86 0.11 -5.92
C ALA A 15 -3.49 -0.62 -7.12
N SER A 16 -2.68 -1.36 -7.90
CA SER A 16 -3.20 -2.20 -8.98
C SER A 16 -4.04 -3.36 -8.46
N VAL A 17 -3.61 -4.00 -7.36
CA VAL A 17 -4.37 -5.06 -6.68
C VAL A 17 -5.71 -4.51 -6.16
N TYR A 18 -5.70 -3.34 -5.53
CA TYR A 18 -6.90 -2.65 -5.05
C TYR A 18 -7.93 -2.46 -6.18
N GLY A 19 -7.46 -2.09 -7.38
CA GLY A 19 -8.30 -1.91 -8.56
C GLY A 19 -8.97 -3.18 -9.08
N VAL A 20 -8.42 -4.36 -8.79
CA VAL A 20 -8.98 -5.67 -9.22
C VAL A 20 -9.71 -6.42 -8.11
N CYS A 21 -9.60 -5.99 -6.85
CA CYS A 21 -10.36 -6.55 -5.74
C CYS A 21 -11.87 -6.37 -5.94
N VAL A 22 -12.64 -7.44 -5.76
CA VAL A 22 -14.09 -7.46 -6.00
C VAL A 22 -14.88 -7.09 -4.74
N ASP A 23 -14.39 -7.51 -3.57
CA ASP A 23 -15.02 -7.24 -2.28
C ASP A 23 -14.33 -6.10 -1.53
N GLN A 24 -15.10 -5.44 -0.66
CA GLN A 24 -14.61 -4.31 0.12
C GLN A 24 -13.54 -4.73 1.13
N SER A 25 -13.64 -5.92 1.72
CA SER A 25 -12.65 -6.38 2.71
C SER A 25 -11.25 -6.54 2.12
N SER A 26 -11.14 -7.04 0.88
CA SER A 26 -9.86 -7.12 0.16
C SER A 26 -9.30 -5.73 -0.15
N LYS A 27 -10.16 -4.78 -0.53
CA LYS A 27 -9.77 -3.38 -0.77
C LYS A 27 -9.23 -2.73 0.50
N ASP A 28 -9.91 -2.91 1.61
CA ASP A 28 -9.53 -2.37 2.92
C ASP A 28 -8.18 -2.95 3.37
N GLU A 29 -7.97 -4.25 3.18
CA GLU A 29 -6.70 -4.90 3.54
C GLU A 29 -5.53 -4.42 2.68
N VAL A 30 -5.72 -4.30 1.36
CA VAL A 30 -4.68 -3.79 0.46
C VAL A 30 -4.33 -2.34 0.78
N HIS A 31 -5.34 -1.53 1.11
CA HIS A 31 -5.13 -0.15 1.54
C HIS A 31 -4.38 -0.08 2.88
N ARG A 32 -4.74 -0.92 3.86
CA ARG A 32 -4.03 -1.05 5.14
C ARG A 32 -2.56 -1.42 4.91
N LEU A 33 -2.28 -2.39 4.05
CA LEU A 33 -0.91 -2.81 3.71
C LEU A 33 -0.10 -1.69 3.04
N ALA A 34 -0.72 -0.88 2.19
CA ALA A 34 -0.07 0.30 1.61
C ALA A 34 0.33 1.31 2.71
N ASN A 35 -0.54 1.56 3.69
CA ASN A 35 -0.23 2.43 4.82
C ASN A 35 0.88 1.86 5.73
N GLU A 36 0.95 0.55 5.92
CA GLU A 36 2.09 -0.07 6.63
C GLU A 36 3.44 0.15 5.91
N LEU A 37 3.45 0.13 4.57
CA LEU A 37 4.65 0.45 3.79
C LEU A 37 5.03 1.93 3.89
N ARG A 38 4.04 2.83 3.92
CA ARG A 38 4.26 4.26 4.16
C ARG A 38 4.91 4.49 5.53
N LYS A 39 4.36 3.90 6.59
CA LYS A 39 4.96 3.93 7.94
C LYS A 39 6.39 3.40 7.95
N ALA A 40 6.63 2.23 7.35
CA ALA A 40 7.95 1.59 7.34
C ALA A 40 9.02 2.38 6.58
N SER A 41 8.59 3.30 5.70
CA SER A 41 9.45 4.19 4.92
C SER A 41 9.44 5.66 5.36
N GLY A 42 8.73 5.99 6.45
CA GLY A 42 8.67 7.35 6.99
C GLY A 42 7.76 8.31 6.23
N GLN A 43 6.85 7.79 5.41
CA GLN A 43 5.84 8.56 4.69
C GLN A 43 4.56 8.73 5.52
N PRO A 44 3.79 9.82 5.33
CA PRO A 44 2.46 9.94 5.93
C PRO A 44 1.49 8.90 5.37
N GLU A 45 0.52 8.49 6.17
CA GLU A 45 -0.58 7.62 5.72
C GLU A 45 -1.57 8.40 4.81
N GLU A 46 -2.29 7.66 3.96
CA GLU A 46 -3.45 8.17 3.20
C GLU A 46 -4.77 7.87 3.92
#